data_AF-A0AAX2AKC7-F1
#
_entry.id   AF-A0AAX2AKC7-F1
#
_cell.length_a   1.000
_cell.length_b   1.000
_cell.length_c   1.000
_cell.angle_alpha   90.00
_cell.angle_beta   90.00
_cell.angle_gamma   90.00
#
_symmetry.space_group_name_H-M   'P 1'
#
loop_
_entity.id
_entity.type
_entity.pdbx_description
1 polymer ?
#
loop_
_entity_poly.entity_id
_entity_poly.type
_entity_poly.pdbx_seq_one_letter_code
_entity_poly.pdbx_strand_id
1 'polypeptide(L)'
;MKTLKIAALTAVVSAVLFAQDLPNKGPIPFGAYDANNDGKITQSEFEDTRAKRMSQKYEQGYPLRNAQNAPTFESIDKNKDGVLSKEELQEHQLNRVSERMNNKGMGQGKGMGQGQGMGMGQGQGMNK
;
A
#
# COMPACT_ATOMS: atom_id res chain seq x y z
N MET A 1 40.44 47.58 -12.83
CA MET A 1 39.29 47.29 -11.93
C MET A 1 38.03 47.73 -12.68
N LYS A 2 37.04 46.91 -13.02
CA LYS A 2 36.36 45.85 -12.27
C LYS A 2 35.77 44.84 -13.28
N THR A 3 35.94 43.55 -13.00
CA THR A 3 35.35 42.45 -13.77
C THR A 3 33.84 42.39 -13.56
N LEU A 4 33.07 42.31 -14.64
CA LEU A 4 31.62 42.12 -14.63
C LEU A 4 31.32 40.68 -14.21
N LYS A 5 30.72 40.51 -13.03
CA LYS A 5 30.21 39.22 -12.56
C LYS A 5 28.93 38.91 -13.32
N ILE A 6 28.94 37.81 -14.08
CA ILE A 6 27.73 37.22 -14.66
C ILE A 6 26.92 36.68 -13.49
N ALA A 7 25.83 37.36 -13.15
CA ALA A 7 24.82 36.84 -12.25
C ALA A 7 24.03 35.77 -13.01
N ALA A 8 24.45 34.51 -12.91
CA ALA A 8 23.62 33.38 -13.29
C ALA A 8 22.44 33.33 -12.30
N LEU A 9 21.30 33.86 -12.74
CA LEU A 9 20.03 33.70 -12.05
C LEU A 9 19.60 32.24 -12.24
N THR A 10 20.19 31.32 -11.51
CA THR A 10 19.66 29.96 -11.40
C THR A 10 18.36 30.08 -10.63
N ALA A 11 17.25 30.15 -11.37
CA ALA A 11 15.93 29.88 -10.84
C ALA A 11 15.96 28.44 -10.33
N VAL A 12 16.30 28.26 -9.05
CA VAL A 12 16.01 27.04 -8.33
C VAL A 12 14.49 26.99 -8.28
N VAL A 13 13.89 26.30 -9.26
CA VAL A 13 12.50 25.89 -9.19
C VAL A 13 12.45 24.88 -8.05
N SER A 14 12.25 25.39 -6.83
CA SER A 14 11.89 24.57 -5.69
C SER A 14 10.54 23.93 -6.01
N ALA A 15 10.57 22.74 -6.58
CA ALA A 15 9.38 21.92 -6.74
C ALA A 15 8.83 21.65 -5.34
N VAL A 16 7.67 22.22 -5.05
CA VAL A 16 6.88 21.85 -3.88
C VAL A 16 6.51 20.39 -4.06
N LEU A 17 7.19 19.50 -3.34
CA LEU A 17 6.81 18.09 -3.25
C LEU A 17 5.49 18.03 -2.48
N PHE A 18 4.37 18.12 -3.20
CA PHE A 18 3.08 17.78 -2.64
C PHE A 18 3.13 16.29 -2.28
N ALA A 19 3.11 16.00 -1.00
CA ALA A 19 2.96 14.65 -0.48
C ALA A 19 1.57 14.14 -0.90
N GLN A 20 1.49 13.50 -2.07
CA GLN A 20 0.26 12.88 -2.52
C GLN A 20 -0.10 11.75 -1.54
N ASP A 21 -1.36 11.72 -1.11
CA ASP A 21 -1.87 10.69 -0.21
C ASP A 21 -1.65 9.30 -0.83
N LEU A 22 -1.05 8.38 -0.08
CA LEU A 22 -0.87 7.02 -0.57
C LEU A 22 -2.22 6.30 -0.58
N PRO A 23 -2.47 5.40 -1.54
CA PRO A 23 -3.74 4.71 -1.62
C PRO A 23 -3.97 3.90 -0.34
N ASN A 24 -5.16 3.90 0.25
CA ASN A 24 -5.43 3.08 1.45
C ASN A 24 -5.57 1.59 1.13
N LYS A 25 -6.08 1.28 -0.07
CA LYS A 25 -6.31 -0.08 -0.55
C LYS A 25 -5.49 -0.35 -1.81
N GLY A 26 -5.22 -1.63 -2.09
CA GLY A 26 -4.51 -2.02 -3.31
C GLY A 26 -2.99 -1.76 -3.29
N PRO A 27 -2.31 -2.01 -4.42
CA PRO A 27 -0.89 -1.77 -4.58
C PRO A 27 -0.54 -0.27 -4.50
N ILE A 28 0.68 0.05 -4.08
CA ILE A 28 1.24 1.40 -4.20
C ILE A 28 1.80 1.52 -5.62
N PRO A 29 1.51 2.60 -6.36
CA PRO A 29 2.10 2.80 -7.69
C PRO A 29 3.61 3.03 -7.61
N PHE A 30 4.34 2.65 -8.67
CA PHE A 30 5.80 2.78 -8.73
C PHE A 30 6.29 4.21 -8.41
N GLY A 31 5.71 5.22 -9.07
CA GLY A 31 6.11 6.62 -8.88
C GLY A 31 5.79 7.22 -7.51
N ALA A 32 5.09 6.49 -6.63
CA ALA A 32 4.95 6.90 -5.24
C ALA A 32 6.09 6.41 -4.34
N TYR A 33 6.87 5.42 -4.82
CA TYR A 33 8.11 5.00 -4.19
C TYR A 33 9.31 5.80 -4.71
N ASP A 34 9.41 5.96 -6.03
CA ASP A 34 10.48 6.69 -6.72
C ASP A 34 10.35 8.20 -6.49
N ALA A 35 10.82 8.66 -5.33
CA ALA A 35 10.65 10.02 -4.87
C ALA A 35 11.59 10.99 -5.61
N ASN A 36 12.78 10.51 -5.99
CA ASN A 36 13.77 11.28 -6.74
C ASN A 36 13.54 11.23 -8.28
N ASN A 37 12.61 10.40 -8.76
CA ASN A 37 12.28 10.20 -10.17
C ASN A 37 13.47 9.71 -11.02
N ASP A 38 14.32 8.87 -10.44
CA ASP A 38 15.48 8.28 -11.14
C ASP A 38 15.15 6.98 -11.89
N GLY A 39 13.89 6.51 -11.78
CA GLY A 39 13.40 5.30 -12.43
C GLY A 39 13.75 4.02 -11.67
N LYS A 40 14.27 4.13 -10.46
CA LYS A 40 14.61 3.03 -9.55
C LYS A 40 14.01 3.31 -8.19
N ILE A 41 13.92 2.27 -7.36
CA ILE A 41 13.48 2.42 -5.96
C ILE A 41 14.57 1.85 -5.08
N THR A 42 15.19 2.71 -4.29
CA THR A 42 16.14 2.28 -3.27
C THR A 42 15.44 1.67 -2.06
N GLN A 43 16.20 0.96 -1.23
CA GLN A 43 15.66 0.42 0.03
C GLN A 43 15.07 1.51 0.93
N SER A 44 15.74 2.67 1.04
CA SER A 44 15.24 3.80 1.83
C SER A 44 13.90 4.28 1.31
N GLU A 45 13.78 4.53 0.01
CA GLU A 45 12.53 4.98 -0.61
C GLU A 45 11.39 3.99 -0.43
N PHE A 46 11.69 2.69 -0.51
CA PHE A 46 10.72 1.63 -0.25
C PHE A 46 10.22 1.66 1.21
N GLU A 47 11.14 1.73 2.17
CA GLU A 47 10.84 1.74 3.60
C GLU A 47 10.10 3.01 4.02
N ASP A 48 10.56 4.18 3.56
CA ASP A 48 9.96 5.48 3.83
C ASP A 48 8.52 5.55 3.32
N THR A 49 8.29 5.09 2.09
CA THR A 49 6.94 5.04 1.50
C THR A 49 6.02 4.09 2.26
N ARG A 50 6.55 2.94 2.72
CA ARG A 50 5.78 1.98 3.50
C ARG A 50 5.44 2.52 4.90
N ALA A 51 6.41 3.16 5.56
CA ALA A 51 6.21 3.80 6.85
C ALA A 51 5.16 4.91 6.75
N LYS A 52 5.28 5.78 5.73
CA LYS A 52 4.30 6.84 5.45
C LYS A 52 2.88 6.28 5.26
N ARG A 53 2.72 5.20 4.50
CA ARG A 53 1.40 4.55 4.33
C ARG A 53 0.87 3.96 5.62
N MET A 54 1.75 3.42 6.46
CA MET A 54 1.37 2.88 7.77
C MET A 54 0.87 3.97 8.70
N SER A 55 1.60 5.09 8.78
CA SER A 55 1.22 6.26 9.56
C SER A 55 -0.12 6.85 9.08
N GLN A 56 -0.27 7.06 7.77
CA GLN A 56 -1.51 7.57 7.18
C GLN A 56 -2.71 6.67 7.53
N LYS A 57 -2.54 5.34 7.49
CA LYS A 57 -3.59 4.40 7.89
C LYS A 57 -3.92 4.49 9.37
N TYR A 58 -2.91 4.59 10.21
CA TYR A 58 -3.09 4.74 11.65
C TYR A 58 -3.87 6.01 11.99
N GLU A 59 -3.49 7.15 11.39
CA GLU A 59 -4.16 8.44 11.57
C GLU A 59 -5.62 8.41 11.12
N GLN A 60 -5.92 7.67 10.05
CA GLN A 60 -7.28 7.48 9.54
C GLN A 60 -8.07 6.38 10.26
N GLY A 61 -7.53 5.80 11.35
CA GLY A 61 -8.20 4.77 12.15
C GLY A 61 -8.29 3.39 11.49
N TYR A 62 -7.49 3.12 10.44
CA TYR A 62 -7.45 1.80 9.82
C TYR A 62 -6.66 0.80 10.67
N PRO A 63 -7.15 -0.45 10.80
CA PRO A 63 -6.45 -1.49 11.55
C PRO A 63 -5.19 -1.96 10.81
N LEU A 64 -4.03 -1.93 11.49
CA LEU A 64 -2.72 -2.36 10.96
C LEU A 64 -2.47 -3.89 11.03
N ARG A 65 -3.53 -4.70 10.94
CA ARG A 65 -3.51 -6.17 11.20
C ARG A 65 -2.47 -6.96 10.39
N ASN A 66 -2.09 -6.47 9.21
CA ASN A 66 -1.20 -7.17 8.27
C ASN A 66 0.15 -6.47 8.09
N ALA A 67 0.55 -5.59 9.02
CA ALA A 67 1.82 -4.86 8.92
C ALA A 67 3.04 -5.81 8.90
N GLN A 68 2.97 -6.93 9.63
CA GLN A 68 4.04 -7.94 9.72
C GLN A 68 4.16 -8.81 8.45
N ASN A 69 3.05 -9.06 7.74
CA ASN A 69 3.01 -9.89 6.53
C ASN A 69 3.28 -9.09 5.23
N ALA A 70 3.75 -7.85 5.36
CA ALA A 70 4.08 -7.05 4.21
C ALA A 70 5.50 -7.36 3.72
N PRO A 71 5.69 -7.44 2.38
CA PRO A 71 6.91 -7.90 1.74
C PRO A 71 8.12 -7.05 2.15
N THR A 72 9.27 -7.68 2.24
CA THR A 72 10.55 -7.00 2.44
C THR A 72 11.09 -6.53 1.09
N PHE A 73 11.96 -5.52 1.11
CA PHE A 73 12.67 -5.06 -0.09
C PHE A 73 13.39 -6.23 -0.79
N GLU A 74 14.17 -6.98 -0.02
CA GLU A 74 14.94 -8.15 -0.49
C GLU A 74 14.07 -9.25 -1.13
N SER A 75 12.80 -9.36 -0.74
CA SER A 75 11.90 -10.35 -1.35
C SER A 75 11.41 -9.95 -2.75
N ILE A 76 11.55 -8.68 -3.10
CA ILE A 76 11.13 -8.10 -4.38
C ILE A 76 12.34 -7.93 -5.30
N ASP A 77 13.51 -7.55 -4.74
CA ASP A 77 14.78 -7.44 -5.44
C ASP A 77 15.31 -8.82 -5.85
N LYS A 78 14.86 -9.31 -7.01
CA LYS A 78 15.18 -10.66 -7.48
C LYS A 78 16.59 -10.74 -8.03
N ASN A 79 17.03 -9.69 -8.70
CA ASN A 79 18.33 -9.65 -9.34
C ASN A 79 19.46 -9.31 -8.33
N LYS A 80 19.10 -8.83 -7.12
CA LYS A 80 19.98 -8.46 -6.01
C LYS A 80 20.94 -7.32 -6.37
N ASP A 81 20.50 -6.39 -7.20
CA ASP A 81 21.26 -5.21 -7.58
C ASP A 81 21.12 -4.05 -6.58
N GLY A 82 20.30 -4.22 -5.54
CA GLY A 82 20.11 -3.24 -4.47
C GLY A 82 19.10 -2.14 -4.82
N VAL A 83 18.38 -2.26 -5.94
CA VAL A 83 17.28 -1.37 -6.32
C VAL A 83 16.09 -2.19 -6.83
N LEU A 84 14.87 -1.65 -6.76
CA LEU A 84 13.72 -2.26 -7.42
C LEU A 84 13.45 -1.57 -8.74
N SER A 85 13.44 -2.36 -9.80
CA SER A 85 12.90 -1.96 -11.09
C SER A 85 11.37 -1.93 -11.07
N LYS A 86 10.78 -1.27 -12.07
CA LYS A 86 9.33 -1.24 -12.26
C LYS A 86 8.77 -2.64 -12.49
N GLU A 87 9.51 -3.46 -13.24
CA GLU A 87 9.16 -4.82 -13.59
C GLU A 87 9.13 -5.72 -12.35
N GLU A 88 10.14 -5.65 -11.48
CA GLU A 88 10.20 -6.44 -10.24
C GLU A 88 9.06 -6.08 -9.28
N LEU A 89 8.80 -4.78 -9.10
CA LEU A 89 7.69 -4.33 -8.27
C LEU A 89 6.33 -4.79 -8.83
N GLN A 90 6.12 -4.65 -10.14
CA GLN A 90 4.87 -5.03 -10.80
C GLN A 90 4.65 -6.55 -10.73
N GLU A 91 5.68 -7.34 -11.00
CA GLU A 91 5.58 -8.80 -10.95
C GLU A 91 5.22 -9.27 -9.53
N HIS A 92 5.89 -8.72 -8.52
CA HIS A 92 5.55 -9.00 -7.12
C HIS A 92 4.09 -8.63 -6.80
N GLN A 93 3.61 -7.47 -7.27
CA GLN A 93 2.22 -7.05 -7.06
C GLN A 93 1.21 -7.99 -7.73
N LEU A 94 1.48 -8.42 -8.96
CA LEU A 94 0.65 -9.38 -9.70
C LEU A 94 0.60 -10.73 -8.99
N ASN A 95 1.74 -11.24 -8.54
CA ASN A 95 1.82 -12.50 -7.79
C ASN A 95 1.00 -12.46 -6.51
N ARG A 96 1.02 -11.34 -5.78
CA ARG A 96 0.21 -11.15 -4.57
C ARG A 96 -1.29 -11.09 -4.86
N VAL A 97 -1.68 -10.56 -6.02
CA VAL A 97 -3.08 -10.50 -6.44
C VAL A 97 -3.56 -11.88 -6.88
N SER A 98 -2.78 -12.60 -7.68
CA SER A 98 -3.10 -13.95 -8.14
C SER A 98 -3.17 -14.94 -6.99
N GLU A 99 -2.24 -14.88 -6.04
CA GLU A 99 -2.26 -15.72 -4.84
C GLU A 99 -3.54 -15.49 -4.01
N ARG A 100 -3.95 -14.23 -3.84
CA ARG A 100 -5.22 -13.91 -3.18
C ARG A 100 -6.43 -14.41 -3.96
N MET A 101 -6.41 -14.34 -5.29
CA MET A 101 -7.50 -14.85 -6.13
C MET A 101 -7.62 -16.37 -6.03
N ASN A 102 -6.48 -17.08 -6.12
CA ASN A 102 -6.43 -18.53 -6.00
C ASN A 102 -6.91 -19.00 -4.62
N ASN A 103 -6.50 -18.31 -3.55
CA ASN A 103 -6.94 -18.64 -2.20
C ASN A 103 -8.41 -18.29 -1.92
N LYS A 104 -8.99 -17.34 -2.68
CA LYS A 104 -10.40 -16.94 -2.58
C LYS A 104 -11.33 -17.82 -3.43
N GLY A 105 -10.80 -18.54 -4.40
CA GLY A 105 -11.52 -19.53 -5.24
C GLY A 105 -11.98 -20.79 -4.49
N MET A 106 -11.53 -21.02 -3.26
CA MET A 106 -11.98 -22.13 -2.40
C MET A 106 -12.63 -21.68 -1.08
N GLY A 107 -12.87 -20.38 -0.90
CA GLY A 107 -13.33 -19.80 0.38
C GLY A 107 -14.78 -19.29 0.39
N GLN A 108 -15.53 -19.43 -0.71
CA GLN A 108 -16.92 -18.97 -0.80
C GLN A 108 -17.89 -20.16 -0.80
N GLY A 109 -17.81 -20.96 0.26
CA GLY A 109 -18.71 -22.09 0.50
C GLY A 109 -19.07 -22.32 1.97
N LYS A 110 -18.68 -21.44 2.90
CA LYS A 110 -19.07 -21.58 4.33
C LYS A 110 -18.88 -20.26 5.07
N GLY A 111 -19.94 -19.47 5.13
CA GLY A 111 -19.91 -18.19 5.84
C GLY A 111 -21.11 -17.27 5.58
N MET A 112 -22.24 -17.81 5.11
CA MET A 112 -23.53 -17.17 5.37
C MET A 112 -23.94 -17.64 6.76
N GLY A 113 -24.01 -16.69 7.69
CA GLY A 113 -24.19 -16.94 9.09
C GLY A 113 -25.39 -17.84 9.37
N GLN A 114 -25.19 -18.82 10.23
CA GLN A 114 -26.20 -19.17 11.21
C GLN A 114 -26.45 -17.92 12.05
N GLY A 115 -27.28 -17.03 11.50
CA GLY A 115 -28.11 -16.16 12.29
C GLY A 115 -28.96 -17.09 13.13
N GLN A 116 -28.52 -17.26 14.37
CA GLN A 116 -29.26 -17.89 15.44
C GLN A 116 -30.50 -17.01 15.66
N GLY A 117 -31.52 -17.22 14.83
CA GLY A 117 -32.85 -16.67 14.99
C GLY A 117 -33.49 -17.33 16.20
N MET A 118 -33.13 -16.84 17.39
CA MET A 118 -33.97 -16.97 18.57
C MET A 118 -35.34 -16.36 18.26
N GLY A 119 -36.41 -17.11 18.52
CA GLY A 119 -37.76 -16.54 18.56
C GLY A 119 -38.81 -17.26 17.72
N MET A 120 -38.89 -18.59 17.75
CA MET A 120 -40.20 -19.23 17.58
C MET A 120 -41.02 -18.94 18.84
N GLY A 121 -41.72 -17.80 18.84
CA GLY A 121 -42.79 -17.50 19.78
C GLY A 121 -43.97 -18.41 19.51
N GLN A 122 -43.94 -19.59 20.12
CA GLN A 122 -45.03 -20.55 20.16
C GLN A 122 -46.15 -20.02 21.06
N GLY A 123 -47.39 -20.09 20.57
CA GLY A 123 -48.57 -20.28 21.44
C GLY A 123 -49.25 -19.02 21.98
N GLN A 124 -50.09 -18.39 21.16
CA GLN A 124 -51.34 -17.84 21.68
C GLN A 124 -52.25 -19.03 22.06
N GLY A 125 -52.55 -19.17 23.35
CA GLY A 125 -53.51 -20.16 23.84
C GLY A 125 -53.60 -20.23 25.36
N MET A 126 -54.65 -19.59 25.91
CA MET A 126 -55.35 -19.89 27.17
C MET A 126 -54.65 -19.55 28.49
N ASN A 127 -55.22 -18.64 29.30
CA ASN A 127 -56.29 -18.99 30.26
C ASN A 127 -56.72 -17.76 31.12
N LYS A 128 -58.01 -17.39 31.04
CA LYS A 128 -58.96 -17.06 32.11
C LYS A 128 -60.18 -16.33 31.53
#